data_AF-A0A316D6G1-F1
#
_entry.id   AF-A0A316D6G1-F1
#
_cell.length_a   1.000
_cell.length_b   1.000
_cell.length_c   1.000
_cell.angle_alpha   90.00
_cell.angle_beta   90.00
_cell.angle_gamma   90.00
#
_symmetry.space_group_name_H-M   'P 1'
#
loop_
_entity.id
_entity.type
_entity.pdbx_description
1 polymer ?
#
loop_
_entity_poly.entity_id
_entity_poly.type
_entity_poly.pdbx_seq_one_letter_code
_entity_poly.pdbx_strand_id
1 'polypeptide(L)'
;MENQIVIYRNISGETTRAQVDQWKARVARSGIQMEEKGKGKTLIFHLFLKDDEVIFYMYENGKSLHVLIEYMRVKKSDGRMVKMIDFLITDLQLRGEKYQTIRGELYRTLYLNGIVMDDGPFQERKLATDFDLRLSREILMGHIYRELDEYANAKRDGDTEREQESSERLRSFTEELQRLDEVLKNNRFNKET
;
A
#
# COMPACT_ATOMS: atom_id res chain seq x y z
N MET A 1 4.82 28.89 -13.48
CA MET A 1 4.72 27.41 -13.46
C MET A 1 3.87 27.05 -12.27
N GLU A 2 2.75 26.36 -12.49
CA GLU A 2 1.84 25.94 -11.41
C GLU A 2 2.58 25.13 -10.35
N ASN A 3 2.16 25.30 -9.09
CA ASN A 3 2.60 24.53 -7.93
C ASN A 3 2.19 23.05 -8.07
N GLN A 4 2.82 22.32 -8.99
CA GLN A 4 2.65 20.88 -9.10
C GLN A 4 3.21 20.23 -7.85
N ILE A 5 2.45 19.32 -7.28
CA ILE A 5 2.85 18.56 -6.09
C ILE A 5 3.12 17.13 -6.52
N VAL A 6 4.23 16.59 -6.05
CA VAL A 6 4.56 15.17 -6.15
C VAL A 6 4.35 14.56 -4.77
N ILE A 7 3.69 13.41 -4.74
CA ILE A 7 3.41 12.67 -3.51
C ILE A 7 4.11 11.31 -3.63
N TYR A 8 4.94 10.98 -2.65
CA TYR A 8 5.53 9.66 -2.49
C TYR A 8 4.78 8.91 -1.38
N ARG A 9 4.46 7.64 -1.59
CA ARG A 9 3.76 6.79 -0.63
C ARG A 9 4.45 5.45 -0.48
N ASN A 10 4.41 4.90 0.73
CA ASN A 10 4.89 3.55 1.06
C ASN A 10 6.32 3.26 0.59
N ILE A 11 7.20 4.27 0.59
CA ILE A 11 8.60 4.06 0.23
C ILE A 11 9.25 3.24 1.35
N SER A 12 9.76 2.06 1.03
CA SER A 12 10.40 1.19 2.02
C SER A 12 11.47 0.30 1.41
N GLY A 13 12.42 -0.12 2.25
CA GLY A 13 13.47 -1.05 1.85
C GLY A 13 14.61 -1.09 2.85
N GLU A 14 15.52 -2.03 2.63
CA GLU A 14 16.77 -2.13 3.36
C GLU A 14 17.91 -1.57 2.50
N THR A 15 18.81 -0.83 3.14
CA THR A 15 19.96 -0.23 2.49
C THR A 15 21.19 -0.29 3.39
N THR A 16 22.32 0.16 2.86
CA THR A 16 23.61 0.20 3.55
C THR A 16 24.09 1.64 3.71
N ARG A 17 24.94 1.89 4.71
CA ARG A 17 25.60 3.19 4.89
C ARG A 17 26.32 3.67 3.62
N ALA A 18 26.98 2.76 2.90
CA ALA A 18 27.67 3.08 1.65
C ALA A 18 26.73 3.60 0.55
N GLN A 19 25.54 3.00 0.38
CA GLN A 19 24.53 3.49 -0.57
C GLN A 19 23.98 4.85 -0.15
N VAL A 20 23.75 5.04 1.15
CA VAL A 20 23.32 6.35 1.69
C VAL A 20 24.38 7.41 1.43
N ASP A 21 25.66 7.11 1.63
CA ASP A 21 26.75 8.06 1.36
C ASP A 21 26.86 8.42 -0.13
N GLN A 22 26.63 7.45 -1.03
CA GLN A 22 26.57 7.71 -2.48
C GLN A 22 25.42 8.67 -2.83
N TRP A 23 24.23 8.43 -2.26
CA TRP A 23 23.08 9.30 -2.45
C TRP A 23 23.34 10.71 -1.88
N LYS A 24 23.88 10.82 -0.66
CA LYS A 24 24.29 12.08 -0.03
C LYS A 24 25.24 12.89 -0.92
N ALA A 25 26.22 12.21 -1.54
CA ALA A 25 27.14 12.85 -2.48
C ALA A 25 26.43 13.40 -3.74
N ARG A 26 25.34 12.78 -4.21
CA ARG A 26 24.51 13.34 -5.29
C ARG A 26 23.73 14.56 -4.81
N VAL A 27 23.13 14.50 -3.62
CA VAL A 27 22.39 15.63 -3.03
C VAL A 27 23.28 16.87 -2.93
N ALA A 28 24.50 16.72 -2.42
CA ALA A 28 25.46 17.83 -2.29
C ALA A 28 25.77 18.51 -3.64
N ARG A 29 25.78 17.77 -4.75
CA ARG A 29 26.01 18.31 -6.10
C ARG A 29 24.78 18.96 -6.74
N SER A 30 23.59 18.77 -6.17
CA SER A 30 22.33 19.28 -6.72
C SER A 30 21.99 20.71 -6.28
N GLY A 31 22.76 21.26 -5.32
CA GLY A 31 22.49 22.56 -4.70
C GLY A 31 21.34 22.53 -3.68
N ILE A 32 20.92 21.33 -3.25
CA ILE A 32 20.01 21.14 -2.11
C ILE A 32 20.85 21.08 -0.84
N GLN A 33 20.44 21.83 0.18
CA GLN A 33 21.06 21.76 1.50
C GLN A 33 20.53 20.53 2.23
N MET A 34 21.41 19.81 2.91
CA MET A 34 21.05 18.59 3.62
C MET A 34 21.66 18.60 5.01
N GLU A 35 20.83 18.36 6.02
CA GLU A 35 21.27 18.09 7.39
C GLU A 35 20.97 16.63 7.73
N GLU A 36 21.93 15.96 8.37
CA GLU A 36 21.75 14.64 8.98
C GLU A 36 21.87 14.79 10.50
N LYS A 37 20.85 14.33 11.24
CA LYS A 37 20.84 14.29 12.69
C LYS A 37 20.66 12.85 13.15
N GLY A 38 21.56 12.38 14.02
CA GLY A 38 21.44 11.06 14.65
C GLY A 38 20.74 11.15 16.01
N LYS A 39 19.80 10.25 16.28
CA LYS A 39 19.18 10.06 17.60
C LYS A 39 19.06 8.56 17.90
N GLY A 40 20.00 8.01 18.67
CA GLY A 40 20.06 6.58 18.93
C GLY A 40 20.27 5.79 17.65
N LYS A 41 19.37 4.86 17.34
CA LYS A 41 19.37 4.07 16.10
C LYS A 41 18.64 4.76 14.93
N THR A 42 18.21 6.01 15.10
CA THR A 42 17.47 6.74 14.05
C THR A 42 18.34 7.80 13.43
N LEU A 43 18.32 7.87 12.10
CA LEU A 43 18.89 8.96 11.31
C LEU A 43 17.76 9.79 10.75
N ILE A 44 17.88 11.10 10.90
CA ILE A 44 16.92 12.08 10.43
C ILE A 44 17.60 12.89 9.34
N PHE A 45 17.03 12.88 8.15
CA PHE A 45 17.51 13.66 7.01
C PHE A 45 16.56 14.82 6.77
N HIS A 46 17.08 16.04 6.81
CA HIS A 46 16.38 17.25 6.42
C HIS A 46 16.97 17.76 5.12
N LEU A 47 16.14 17.92 4.10
CA LEU A 47 16.51 18.48 2.80
C LEU A 47 15.82 19.84 2.63
N PHE A 48 16.61 20.87 2.32
CA PHE A 48 16.13 22.23 2.12
C PHE A 48 16.49 22.74 0.73
N LEU A 49 15.50 23.35 0.07
CA LEU A 49 15.70 24.07 -1.17
C LEU A 49 14.75 25.27 -1.24
N LYS A 50 15.29 26.48 -1.03
CA LYS A 50 14.49 27.71 -0.93
C LYS A 50 13.42 27.55 0.18
N ASP A 51 12.14 27.65 -0.17
CA ASP A 51 11.00 27.49 0.74
C ASP A 51 10.44 26.06 0.80
N ASP A 52 11.12 25.09 0.19
CA ASP A 52 10.74 23.68 0.20
C ASP A 52 11.62 22.90 1.19
N GLU A 53 10.97 22.22 2.13
CA GLU A 53 11.61 21.33 3.10
C GLU A 53 11.02 19.91 2.98
N VAL A 54 11.90 18.91 3.07
CA VAL A 54 11.52 17.50 3.13
C VAL A 54 12.30 16.83 4.26
N ILE A 55 11.58 16.16 5.16
CA ILE A 55 12.17 15.41 6.27
C ILE A 55 11.79 13.95 6.14
N PHE A 56 12.76 13.06 6.35
CA PHE A 56 12.47 11.63 6.47
C PHE A 56 13.47 10.92 7.39
N TYR A 57 13.14 9.68 7.72
CA TYR A 57 13.82 8.90 8.73
C TYR A 57 14.37 7.60 8.16
N MET A 58 15.52 7.18 8.68
CA MET A 58 16.04 5.82 8.52
C MET A 58 16.35 5.22 9.89
N TYR A 59 16.19 3.90 10.00
CA TYR A 59 16.41 3.17 11.25
C TYR A 59 17.54 2.16 11.09
N GLU A 60 18.51 2.20 11.98
CA GLU A 60 19.60 1.23 12.05
C GLU A 60 19.11 -0.09 12.65
N ASN A 61 19.36 -1.18 11.93
CA ASN A 61 19.13 -2.54 12.38
C ASN A 61 20.40 -3.39 12.15
N GLY A 62 21.27 -3.45 13.16
CA GLY A 62 22.53 -4.15 13.05
C GLY A 62 23.47 -3.47 12.05
N LYS A 63 23.70 -4.11 10.89
CA LYS A 63 24.55 -3.59 9.81
C LYS A 63 23.77 -2.92 8.67
N SER A 64 22.44 -3.01 8.67
CA SER A 64 21.57 -2.42 7.65
C SER A 64 20.82 -1.19 8.18
N LEU A 65 20.34 -0.38 7.24
CA LEU A 65 19.46 0.76 7.46
C LEU A 65 18.11 0.44 6.81
N HIS A 66 17.04 0.57 7.58
CA HIS A 66 15.67 0.49 7.07
C HIS A 66 15.16 1.88 6.75
N VAL A 67 14.67 2.06 5.54
CA VAL A 67 13.96 3.27 5.11
C VAL A 67 12.47 3.00 5.20
N LEU A 68 11.72 3.93 5.79
CA LEU A 68 10.26 3.91 5.78
C LEU A 68 9.75 5.34 5.65
N ILE A 69 9.05 5.60 4.54
CA ILE A 69 8.38 6.87 4.25
C ILE A 69 6.95 6.52 3.85
N GLU A 70 6.02 6.62 4.79
CA GLU A 70 4.61 6.32 4.55
C GLU A 70 3.98 7.32 3.57
N TYR A 71 4.30 8.60 3.77
CA TYR A 71 3.80 9.70 2.97
C TYR A 71 4.80 10.85 2.96
N MET A 72 5.11 11.36 1.77
CA MET A 72 5.96 12.54 1.59
C MET A 72 5.43 13.39 0.46
N ARG A 73 5.28 14.69 0.72
CA ARG A 73 4.81 15.66 -0.27
C ARG A 73 5.96 16.59 -0.65
N VAL A 74 6.22 16.69 -1.94
CA VAL A 74 7.29 17.53 -2.49
C VAL A 74 6.68 18.50 -3.50
N LYS A 75 6.96 19.79 -3.36
CA LYS A 75 6.59 20.75 -4.41
C LYS A 75 7.56 20.57 -5.58
N LYS A 76 7.00 20.43 -6.78
CA LYS A 76 7.74 20.36 -8.04
C LYS A 76 8.04 21.78 -8.51
N SER A 77 8.78 22.53 -7.70
CA SER A 77 9.19 23.90 -7.97
C SER A 77 10.11 23.94 -9.21
N ASP A 78 11.40 23.65 -9.04
CA ASP A 78 12.35 23.47 -10.14
C ASP A 78 12.69 21.99 -10.43
N GLY A 79 12.05 21.08 -9.70
CA GLY A 79 12.17 19.63 -9.89
C GLY A 79 13.42 18.99 -9.27
N ARG A 80 14.37 19.77 -8.73
CA ARG A 80 15.60 19.20 -8.13
C ARG A 80 15.30 18.32 -6.92
N MET A 81 14.40 18.77 -6.04
CA MET A 81 13.98 17.99 -4.86
C MET A 81 13.37 16.66 -5.28
N VAL A 82 12.40 16.69 -6.20
CA VAL A 82 11.77 15.49 -6.79
C VAL A 82 12.83 14.54 -7.35
N LYS A 83 13.80 15.06 -8.10
CA LYS A 83 14.89 14.25 -8.67
C LYS A 83 15.76 13.60 -7.59
N MET A 84 16.04 14.28 -6.48
CA MET A 84 16.83 13.69 -5.38
C MET A 84 16.07 12.63 -4.60
N ILE A 85 14.75 12.77 -4.47
CA ILE A 85 13.90 11.71 -3.90
C ILE A 85 13.76 10.53 -4.86
N ASP A 86 13.63 10.77 -6.16
CA ASP A 86 13.65 9.68 -7.15
C ASP A 86 14.99 8.93 -7.08
N PHE A 87 16.13 9.63 -6.97
CA PHE A 87 17.43 8.99 -6.78
C PHE A 87 17.57 8.29 -5.44
N LEU A 88 16.94 8.77 -4.36
CA LEU A 88 16.88 8.05 -3.09
C LEU A 88 16.27 6.66 -3.31
N ILE A 89 15.15 6.60 -4.04
CA ILE A 89 14.45 5.35 -4.33
C ILE A 89 15.30 4.43 -5.21
N THR A 90 15.92 4.96 -6.26
CA THR A 90 16.72 4.16 -7.21
C THR A 90 18.04 3.67 -6.61
N ASP A 91 18.82 4.56 -5.97
CA ASP A 91 20.18 4.26 -5.49
C ASP A 91 20.15 3.32 -4.27
N LEU A 92 19.13 3.46 -3.43
CA LEU A 92 18.94 2.60 -2.25
C LEU A 92 18.08 1.38 -2.57
N GLN A 93 17.66 1.19 -3.84
CA GLN A 93 16.87 0.05 -4.30
C GLN A 93 15.55 -0.12 -3.51
N LEU A 94 14.86 0.98 -3.27
CA LEU A 94 13.62 0.99 -2.49
C LEU A 94 12.43 0.61 -3.37
N ARG A 95 11.37 0.13 -2.72
CA ARG A 95 10.03 0.01 -3.33
C ARG A 95 9.15 1.16 -2.90
N GLY A 96 8.10 1.44 -3.66
CA GLY A 96 7.05 2.38 -3.26
C GLY A 96 6.34 3.02 -4.44
N GLU A 97 5.60 4.08 -4.18
CA GLU A 97 4.73 4.71 -5.16
C GLU A 97 5.01 6.21 -5.23
N LYS A 98 4.95 6.77 -6.44
CA LYS A 98 5.00 8.21 -6.69
C LYS A 98 3.76 8.61 -7.47
N TYR A 99 3.17 9.71 -7.07
CA TYR A 99 2.00 10.31 -7.69
C TYR A 99 2.33 11.75 -8.07
N GLN A 100 1.96 12.15 -9.29
CA GLN A 100 2.15 13.52 -9.74
C GLN A 100 1.09 13.89 -10.76
N THR A 101 0.70 15.16 -10.81
CA THR A 101 -0.20 15.65 -11.86
C THR A 101 0.61 16.10 -13.06
N ILE A 102 0.34 15.52 -14.24
CA ILE A 102 0.95 15.90 -15.51
C ILE A 102 -0.20 16.26 -16.46
N ARG A 103 -0.23 17.50 -16.94
CA ARG A 103 -1.25 17.99 -17.89
C ARG A 103 -2.70 17.76 -17.43
N GLY A 104 -2.96 17.88 -16.13
CA GLY A 104 -4.28 17.69 -15.53
C GLY A 104 -4.65 16.25 -15.18
N GLU A 105 -3.83 15.27 -15.57
CA GLU A 105 -4.03 13.86 -15.23
C GLU A 105 -3.15 13.46 -14.05
N LEU A 106 -3.70 12.68 -13.13
CA LEU A 106 -2.92 12.04 -12.07
C LEU A 106 -2.12 10.90 -12.69
N TYR A 107 -0.81 10.90 -12.52
CA TYR A 107 0.10 9.82 -12.92
C TYR A 107 0.59 9.08 -11.70
N ARG A 108 0.76 7.76 -11.83
CA ARG A 108 1.41 6.90 -10.83
C ARG A 108 2.64 6.23 -11.42
N THR A 109 3.73 6.30 -10.68
CA THR A 109 4.95 5.54 -10.92
C THR A 109 5.13 4.53 -9.78
N LEU A 110 5.24 3.24 -10.09
CA LEU A 110 5.54 2.18 -9.11
C LEU A 110 7.02 1.81 -9.17
N TYR A 111 7.67 1.81 -8.02
CA TYR A 111 9.06 1.40 -7.86
C TYR A 111 9.13 0.03 -7.18
N LEU A 112 9.96 -0.87 -7.72
CA LEU A 112 10.34 -2.13 -7.09
C LEU A 112 11.86 -2.28 -7.18
N ASN A 113 12.52 -2.40 -6.03
CA ASN A 113 13.98 -2.51 -5.94
C ASN A 113 14.72 -1.39 -6.70
N GLY A 114 14.19 -0.16 -6.65
CA GLY A 114 14.72 1.00 -7.36
C GLY A 114 14.42 1.05 -8.86
N ILE A 115 13.67 0.09 -9.41
CA ILE A 115 13.30 0.03 -10.82
C ILE A 115 11.85 0.49 -10.99
N VAL A 116 11.58 1.30 -12.02
CA VAL A 116 10.22 1.68 -12.41
C VAL A 116 9.54 0.48 -13.08
N MET A 117 8.53 -0.07 -12.41
CA MET A 117 7.76 -1.22 -12.88
C MET A 117 6.51 -0.83 -13.68
N ASP A 118 5.95 0.33 -13.35
CA ASP A 118 4.73 0.88 -13.95
C ASP A 118 4.87 2.41 -13.91
N ASP A 119 4.54 3.08 -15.01
CA ASP A 119 4.51 4.55 -15.09
C ASP A 119 3.47 4.99 -16.12
N GLY A 120 2.45 5.71 -15.66
CA GLY A 120 1.38 6.17 -16.53
C GLY A 120 0.25 6.87 -15.78
N PRO A 121 -0.80 7.29 -16.52
CA PRO A 121 -2.01 7.81 -15.91
C PRO A 121 -2.52 6.84 -14.85
N PHE A 122 -2.70 7.35 -13.63
CA PHE A 122 -3.31 6.61 -12.55
C PHE A 122 -4.75 6.35 -12.91
N GLN A 123 -5.01 5.13 -13.34
CA GLN A 123 -6.33 4.57 -13.30
C GLN A 123 -6.48 3.99 -11.91
N GLU A 124 -7.34 4.60 -11.10
CA GLU A 124 -7.82 3.95 -9.89
C GLU A 124 -8.35 2.59 -10.35
N ARG A 125 -7.64 1.52 -10.02
CA ARG A 125 -8.21 0.19 -10.12
C ARG A 125 -9.36 0.24 -9.14
N LYS A 126 -10.57 0.53 -9.64
CA LYS A 126 -11.78 0.23 -8.90
C LYS A 126 -11.54 -1.17 -8.37
N LEU A 127 -11.54 -1.33 -7.04
CA LEU A 127 -11.63 -2.66 -6.44
C LEU A 127 -12.67 -3.36 -7.29
N ALA A 128 -12.26 -4.46 -7.92
CA ALA A 128 -13.10 -5.09 -8.91
C ALA A 128 -14.47 -5.26 -8.25
N THR A 129 -15.57 -4.94 -8.94
CA THR A 129 -16.92 -4.88 -8.33
C THR A 129 -17.32 -6.16 -7.57
N ASP A 130 -16.56 -7.24 -7.77
CA ASP A 130 -16.62 -8.53 -7.10
C ASP A 130 -15.71 -8.70 -5.86
N PHE A 131 -14.86 -7.74 -5.49
CA PHE A 131 -13.98 -7.85 -4.31
C PHE A 131 -14.81 -7.90 -3.02
N ASP A 132 -15.71 -6.94 -2.81
CA ASP A 132 -16.58 -6.90 -1.64
C ASP A 132 -17.53 -8.11 -1.60
N LEU A 133 -18.00 -8.55 -2.77
CA LEU A 133 -18.84 -9.75 -2.91
C LEU A 133 -18.05 -11.03 -2.57
N ARG A 134 -16.78 -11.14 -3.00
CA ARG A 134 -15.90 -12.27 -2.67
C ARG A 134 -15.51 -12.26 -1.19
N LEU A 135 -15.28 -11.08 -0.61
CA LEU A 135 -15.01 -10.94 0.81
C LEU A 135 -16.24 -11.35 1.64
N SER A 136 -17.44 -10.89 1.25
CA SER A 136 -18.71 -11.27 1.89
C SER A 136 -18.96 -12.78 1.79
N ARG A 137 -18.65 -13.38 0.64
CA ARG A 137 -18.70 -14.84 0.43
C ARG A 137 -17.78 -15.59 1.39
N GLU A 138 -16.55 -15.13 1.58
CA GLU A 138 -15.59 -15.76 2.50
C GLU A 138 -16.04 -15.65 3.97
N ILE A 139 -16.57 -14.50 4.37
CA ILE A 139 -17.12 -14.27 5.71
C ILE A 139 -18.31 -15.21 5.98
N LEU A 140 -19.24 -15.32 5.03
CA LEU A 140 -20.39 -16.23 5.15
C LEU A 140 -19.97 -17.70 5.21
N MET A 141 -18.98 -18.12 4.42
CA MET A 141 -18.41 -19.46 4.54
C MET A 141 -17.85 -19.71 5.95
N GLY A 142 -17.13 -18.75 6.52
CA GLY A 142 -16.63 -18.82 7.90
C GLY A 142 -17.76 -18.99 8.93
N HIS A 143 -18.87 -18.26 8.78
CA HIS A 143 -20.04 -18.42 9.63
C HIS A 143 -20.70 -19.80 9.47
N ILE A 144 -20.84 -20.30 8.25
CA ILE A 144 -21.39 -21.64 7.98
C ILE A 144 -20.55 -22.71 8.67
N TYR A 145 -19.22 -22.66 8.56
CA TYR A 145 -18.36 -23.64 9.22
C TYR A 145 -18.53 -23.62 10.73
N ARG A 146 -18.60 -22.43 11.33
CA ARG A 146 -18.84 -22.30 12.78
C ARG A 146 -20.19 -22.88 13.20
N GLU A 147 -21.26 -22.56 12.49
CA GLU A 147 -22.59 -23.09 12.83
C GLU A 147 -22.71 -24.60 12.57
N LEU A 148 -21.97 -25.15 11.60
CA LEU A 148 -21.87 -26.60 11.40
C LEU A 148 -21.23 -27.30 12.60
N ASP A 149 -20.18 -26.69 13.18
CA ASP A 149 -19.55 -27.20 14.40
C ASP A 149 -20.52 -27.13 15.59
N GLU A 150 -21.27 -26.03 15.73
CA GLU A 150 -22.30 -25.88 16.77
C GLU A 150 -23.43 -26.91 16.62
N TYR A 151 -23.94 -27.10 15.40
CA TYR A 151 -24.92 -28.13 15.07
C TYR A 151 -24.41 -29.53 15.42
N ALA A 152 -23.18 -29.86 15.03
CA ALA A 152 -22.57 -31.18 15.29
C ALA A 152 -22.39 -31.44 16.79
N ASN A 153 -22.06 -30.40 17.57
CA ASN A 153 -21.94 -30.49 19.02
C ASN A 153 -23.33 -30.65 19.67
N ALA A 154 -24.32 -29.84 19.30
CA ALA A 154 -25.69 -29.97 19.82
C ALA A 154 -26.27 -31.37 19.57
N LYS A 155 -26.05 -31.91 18.36
CA LYS A 155 -26.45 -33.26 17.99
C LYS A 155 -25.74 -34.36 18.80
N ARG A 156 -24.46 -34.16 19.13
CA ARG A 156 -23.70 -35.09 19.99
C ARG A 156 -24.22 -35.07 21.42
N ASP A 157 -24.60 -33.89 21.90
CA ASP A 157 -25.08 -33.66 23.26
C ASP A 157 -26.57 -34.01 23.44
N GLY A 158 -27.29 -34.28 22.34
CA GLY A 158 -28.72 -34.59 22.33
C GLY A 158 -29.61 -33.36 22.59
N ASP A 159 -29.07 -32.15 22.41
CA ASP A 159 -29.76 -30.89 22.61
C ASP A 159 -30.53 -30.50 21.34
N THR A 160 -31.79 -30.91 21.30
CA THR A 160 -32.67 -30.72 20.13
C THR A 160 -33.02 -29.26 19.87
N GLU A 161 -33.03 -28.42 20.90
CA GLU A 161 -33.34 -26.99 20.75
C GLU A 161 -32.19 -26.28 20.05
N ARG A 162 -30.96 -26.47 20.53
CA ARG A 162 -29.76 -25.92 19.90
C ARG A 162 -29.51 -26.51 18.51
N GLU A 163 -29.81 -27.79 18.31
CA GLU A 163 -29.73 -28.41 16.99
C GLU A 163 -30.64 -27.68 15.99
N GLN A 164 -31.87 -27.38 16.40
CA GLN A 164 -32.84 -26.71 15.55
C GLN A 164 -32.46 -25.24 15.28
N GLU A 165 -32.00 -24.51 16.29
CA GLU A 165 -31.51 -23.14 16.12
C GLU A 165 -30.33 -23.04 15.15
N SER A 166 -29.32 -23.92 15.30
CA SER A 166 -28.17 -23.95 14.39
C SER A 166 -28.59 -24.36 12.97
N SER A 167 -29.55 -25.27 12.83
CA SER A 167 -30.11 -25.66 11.52
C SER A 167 -30.79 -24.50 10.79
N GLU A 168 -31.58 -23.68 11.49
CA GLU A 168 -32.23 -22.50 10.92
C GLU A 168 -31.21 -21.43 10.48
N ARG A 169 -30.18 -21.19 11.30
CA ARG A 169 -29.08 -20.27 10.96
C ARG A 169 -28.27 -20.75 9.76
N LEU A 170 -27.96 -22.06 9.71
CA LEU A 170 -27.26 -22.68 8.58
C LEU A 170 -28.04 -22.51 7.28
N ARG A 171 -29.36 -22.71 7.33
CA ARG A 171 -30.23 -22.49 6.18
C ARG A 171 -30.17 -21.03 5.72
N SER A 172 -30.30 -20.09 6.64
CA SER A 172 -30.22 -18.65 6.33
C SER A 172 -28.90 -18.27 5.66
N PHE A 173 -27.76 -18.70 6.21
CA PHE A 173 -26.45 -18.40 5.64
C PHE A 173 -26.22 -19.07 4.29
N THR A 174 -26.74 -20.28 4.10
CA THR A 174 -26.64 -21.00 2.82
C THR A 174 -27.47 -20.32 1.72
N GLU A 175 -28.69 -19.85 2.04
CA GLU A 175 -29.53 -19.10 1.10
C GLU A 175 -28.87 -17.76 0.70
N GLU A 176 -28.24 -17.07 1.66
CA GLU A 176 -27.50 -15.83 1.38
C GLU A 176 -26.25 -16.08 0.53
N LEU A 177 -25.49 -17.14 0.83
CA LEU A 177 -24.33 -17.56 0.05
C LEU A 177 -24.71 -17.89 -1.41
N GLN A 178 -25.84 -18.58 -1.63
CA GLN A 178 -26.36 -18.89 -2.96
C GLN A 178 -26.69 -17.61 -3.74
N ARG A 179 -27.37 -16.63 -3.12
CA ARG A 179 -27.66 -15.34 -3.75
C ARG A 179 -26.39 -14.60 -4.16
N LEU A 180 -25.38 -14.59 -3.29
CA LEU A 180 -24.09 -13.96 -3.60
C LEU A 180 -23.35 -14.68 -4.73
N ASP A 181 -23.37 -16.01 -4.76
CA ASP A 181 -22.77 -16.80 -5.83
C ASP A 181 -23.47 -16.56 -7.18
N GLU A 182 -24.79 -16.38 -7.21
CA GLU A 182 -25.54 -16.00 -8.41
C GLU A 182 -25.14 -14.61 -8.93
N VAL A 183 -25.04 -13.62 -8.03
CA VAL A 183 -24.59 -12.26 -8.38
C VAL A 183 -23.14 -12.29 -8.91
N LEU A 184 -22.26 -13.07 -8.27
CA LEU A 184 -20.87 -13.24 -8.70
C LEU A 184 -20.76 -13.93 -10.07
N LYS A 185 -21.60 -14.93 -10.36
CA LYS A 185 -21.67 -15.59 -11.67
C LYS A 185 -22.15 -14.62 -12.75
N ASN A 186 -23.21 -13.87 -12.49
CA ASN A 186 -23.78 -12.94 -13.47
C ASN A 186 -22.88 -11.71 -13.72
N ASN A 187 -22.15 -11.25 -12.70
CA ASN A 187 -21.16 -10.17 -12.85
C ASN A 187 -19.92 -10.55 -13.67
N ARG A 188 -19.62 -11.84 -13.85
CA ARG A 188 -18.54 -12.29 -14.74
C ARG A 188 -18.87 -12.09 -16.23
N PHE A 189 -20.15 -12.20 -16.61
CA PHE A 189 -20.57 -12.11 -18.02
C PHE A 189 -20.75 -10.67 -18.53
N ASN A 190 -20.90 -9.68 -17.63
CA ASN A 190 -21.03 -8.26 -18.00
C ASN A 190 -19.69 -7.53 -18.22
N LYS A 191 -18.55 -8.23 -18.14
CA LYS A 191 -17.20 -7.64 -18.35
C LYS A 191 -16.56 -8.01 -19.70
N GLU A 192 -17.25 -8.75 -20.57
CA GLU A 192 -16.73 -9.19 -21.90
C GLU A 192 -17.39 -8.51 -23.12
N THR A 193 -18.11 -7.40 -22.93
CA THR A 193 -18.61 -6.54 -24.03
C THR A 193 -18.21 -5.09 -23.79
#